data_AF-A0A935WB55-F1
#
_entry.id   AF-A0A935WB55-F1
#
_cell.length_a   1.000
_cell.length_b   1.000
_cell.length_c   1.000
_cell.angle_alpha   90.00
_cell.angle_beta   90.00
_cell.angle_gamma   90.00
#
_symmetry.space_group_name_H-M   'P 1'
#
loop_
_entity.id
_entity.type
_entity.pdbx_description
1 polymer ?
#
loop_
_entity_poly.entity_id
_entity_poly.type
_entity_poly.pdbx_seq_one_letter_code
_entity_poly.pdbx_strand_id
1 'polypeptide(L)'
;MPRPKKNRCLFCNPVVYYYKPQGIPLRLLEEINLERDEFEAINLADLENLSHEEAAKKMKISRATFGRIIKSARNKIAESMIMGKAIKINK
;
A
#
# COMPACT_ATOMS: atom_id res chain seq x y z
N MET A 1 -20.32 -11.44 -11.08
CA MET A 1 -20.21 -11.09 -9.64
C MET A 1 -18.74 -10.89 -9.30
N PRO A 2 -18.35 -9.83 -8.57
CA PRO A 2 -16.98 -9.68 -8.11
C PRO A 2 -16.67 -10.80 -7.10
N ARG A 3 -15.58 -11.53 -7.33
CA ARG A 3 -15.13 -12.59 -6.43
C ARG A 3 -14.82 -11.96 -5.06
N PRO A 4 -15.30 -12.53 -3.95
CA PRO A 4 -14.94 -12.05 -2.62
C PRO A 4 -13.42 -11.98 -2.51
N LYS A 5 -12.89 -10.84 -2.04
CA LYS A 5 -11.45 -10.73 -1.77
C LYS A 5 -11.13 -11.76 -0.68
N LYS A 6 -10.22 -12.70 -0.99
CA LYS A 6 -9.73 -13.64 0.02
C LYS A 6 -9.15 -12.86 1.19
N ASN A 7 -9.38 -13.33 2.42
CA ASN A 7 -8.69 -12.81 3.60
C ASN A 7 -7.18 -12.98 3.39
N ARG A 8 -6.47 -11.86 3.25
CA ARG A 8 -5.02 -11.81 3.07
C ARG A 8 -4.35 -11.79 4.44
N CYS A 9 -3.20 -12.44 4.58
CA CYS A 9 -2.42 -12.35 5.81
C CYS A 9 -1.64 -11.04 5.80
N LEU A 10 -2.04 -10.12 6.68
CA LEU A 10 -1.37 -8.85 6.94
C LEU A 10 -0.59 -9.00 8.24
N PHE A 11 0.69 -8.64 8.23
CA PHE A 11 1.57 -8.83 9.38
C PHE A 11 2.04 -7.49 9.95
N CYS A 12 2.14 -6.46 9.12
CA CYS A 12 2.61 -5.14 9.50
C CYS A 12 1.43 -4.21 9.81
N ASN A 13 1.48 -3.58 10.99
CA ASN A 13 0.55 -2.51 11.35
C ASN A 13 1.24 -1.15 11.17
N PRO A 14 0.59 -0.19 10.49
CA PRO A 14 1.12 1.16 10.40
C PRO A 14 1.26 1.79 11.79
N VAL A 15 2.42 2.36 12.09
CA VAL A 15 2.61 3.18 13.30
C VAL A 15 1.81 4.48 13.18
N VAL A 16 1.73 5.02 11.96
CA VAL A 16 0.98 6.23 11.63
C VAL A 16 0.13 5.94 10.40
N TYR A 17 -1.12 6.42 10.41
CA TYR A 17 -2.08 6.17 9.33
C TYR A 17 -2.14 7.31 8.30
N TYR A 18 -1.44 8.42 8.53
CA TYR A 18 -1.46 9.59 7.67
C TYR A 18 -0.05 10.12 7.40
N TYR A 19 0.29 10.29 6.13
CA TYR A 19 1.50 10.95 5.66
C TYR A 19 1.09 12.13 4.79
N LYS A 20 1.75 13.28 4.92
CA LYS A 20 1.40 14.48 4.15
C LYS A 20 2.60 15.40 3.97
N PRO A 21 2.61 16.25 2.92
CA PRO A 21 3.59 17.31 2.80
C PRO A 21 3.56 18.25 4.02
N GLN A 22 4.75 18.71 4.39
CA GLN A 22 4.93 19.65 5.49
C GLN A 22 4.37 21.03 5.11
N GLY A 23 3.82 21.77 6.09
CA GLY A 23 3.36 23.14 5.90
C GLY A 23 1.95 23.32 5.34
N ILE A 24 1.31 22.27 4.80
CA ILE A 24 -0.05 22.35 4.25
C ILE A 24 -1.06 21.66 5.18
N PRO A 25 -2.12 22.35 5.65
CA PRO A 25 -3.18 21.73 6.44
C PRO A 25 -3.86 20.58 5.68
N LEU A 26 -4.15 19.46 6.35
CA LEU A 26 -4.74 18.27 5.72
C LEU A 26 -6.06 18.56 5.00
N ARG A 27 -6.90 19.45 5.57
CA ARG A 27 -8.18 19.87 4.96
C ARG A 27 -8.06 20.52 3.58
N LEU A 28 -6.86 20.93 3.18
CA LEU A 28 -6.58 21.55 1.88
C LEU A 28 -5.92 20.57 0.90
N LEU A 29 -5.67 19.33 1.32
CA LEU A 29 -5.00 18.32 0.52
C LEU A 29 -6.00 17.31 -0.02
N GLU A 30 -5.80 16.90 -1.27
CA GLU A 30 -6.38 15.66 -1.76
C GLU A 30 -5.73 14.47 -1.04
N GLU A 31 -6.53 13.43 -0.78
CA GLU A 31 -6.08 12.21 -0.11
C GLU A 31 -6.03 11.04 -1.09
N ILE A 32 -4.92 10.29 -1.05
CA ILE A 32 -4.79 8.98 -1.68
C ILE A 32 -4.93 7.91 -0.61
N ASN A 33 -5.88 7.00 -0.81
CA ASN A 33 -6.08 5.86 0.08
C ASN A 33 -5.15 4.71 -0.31
N LEU A 34 -4.24 4.36 0.60
CA LEU A 34 -3.41 3.17 0.52
C LEU A 34 -4.11 2.04 1.30
N GLU A 35 -4.45 0.97 0.60
CA GLU A 35 -5.08 -0.20 1.20
C GLU A 35 -4.07 -0.94 2.10
N ARG A 36 -4.55 -1.68 3.11
CA ARG A 36 -3.65 -2.46 3.98
C ARG A 36 -2.78 -3.46 3.21
N ASP A 37 -3.36 -4.07 2.18
CA ASP A 37 -2.61 -5.00 1.32
C ASP A 37 -1.51 -4.31 0.52
N GLU A 38 -1.74 -3.05 0.13
CA GLU A 38 -0.75 -2.23 -0.58
C GLU A 38 0.39 -1.84 0.37
N PHE A 39 0.04 -1.44 1.60
CA PHE A 39 1.02 -1.14 2.65
C PHE A 39 1.88 -2.37 3.00
N GLU A 40 1.27 -3.53 3.20
CA GLU A 40 1.99 -4.78 3.45
C GLU A 40 2.90 -5.15 2.26
N ALA A 41 2.41 -4.99 1.03
CA ALA A 41 3.21 -5.30 -0.15
C ALA A 41 4.46 -4.41 -0.25
N ILE A 42 4.36 -3.12 0.09
CA ILE A 42 5.52 -2.21 0.17
C ILE A 42 6.48 -2.67 1.26
N ASN A 43 5.97 -3.00 2.45
CA ASN A 43 6.81 -3.52 3.53
C ASN A 43 7.61 -4.76 3.08
N LEU A 44 6.94 -5.75 2.49
CA LEU A 44 7.59 -7.00 2.08
C LEU A 44 8.56 -6.83 0.90
N ALA A 45 8.16 -6.10 -0.15
CA ALA A 45 8.96 -5.99 -1.37
C ALA A 45 10.02 -4.89 -1.30
N ASP A 46 9.68 -3.71 -0.77
CA ASP A 46 10.53 -2.52 -0.84
C ASP A 46 11.35 -2.31 0.45
N LEU A 47 10.85 -2.74 1.61
CA LEU A 47 11.58 -2.60 2.89
C LEU A 47 12.32 -3.88 3.29
N GLU A 48 11.64 -5.04 3.25
CA GLU A 48 12.25 -6.35 3.55
C GLU A 48 13.02 -6.94 2.35
N ASN A 49 12.96 -6.31 1.17
CA ASN A 49 13.64 -6.74 -0.06
C ASN A 49 13.32 -8.18 -0.50
N LEU A 50 12.13 -8.69 -0.19
CA LEU A 50 11.71 -10.02 -0.60
C LEU A 50 11.39 -10.06 -2.09
N SER A 51 11.62 -11.22 -2.72
CA SER A 51 11.14 -11.45 -4.07
C SER A 51 9.60 -11.43 -4.10
N HIS A 52 9.02 -11.06 -5.25
CA HIS A 52 7.57 -11.09 -5.43
C HIS A 52 6.97 -12.49 -5.20
N GLU A 53 7.76 -13.55 -5.35
CA GLU A 53 7.31 -14.91 -5.09
C GLU A 53 7.23 -15.20 -3.59
N GLU A 54 8.25 -14.83 -2.82
CA GLU A 54 8.29 -14.99 -1.36
C GLU A 54 7.23 -14.13 -0.68
N ALA A 55 7.09 -12.87 -1.09
CA ALA A 55 6.10 -11.96 -0.54
C ALA A 55 4.67 -12.44 -0.86
N ALA A 56 4.43 -12.96 -2.07
CA ALA A 56 3.14 -13.57 -2.41
C ALA A 56 2.83 -14.81 -1.56
N LYS A 57 3.84 -15.65 -1.28
CA LYS A 57 3.71 -16.81 -0.37
C LYS A 57 3.36 -16.35 1.05
N LYS A 58 4.05 -15.34 1.60
CA LYS A 58 3.73 -14.76 2.92
C LYS A 58 2.28 -14.25 3.00
N MET A 59 1.83 -13.51 1.98
CA MET A 59 0.46 -12.98 1.91
C MET A 59 -0.61 -14.01 1.52
N LYS A 60 -0.23 -15.26 1.22
CA LYS A 60 -1.11 -16.36 0.75
C LYS A 60 -1.90 -16.01 -0.52
N ILE A 61 -1.25 -15.34 -1.47
CA ILE A 61 -1.82 -14.95 -2.76
C ILE A 61 -0.94 -15.42 -3.93
N SER A 62 -1.46 -15.32 -5.15
CA SER A 62 -0.65 -15.62 -6.34
C SER A 62 0.41 -14.53 -6.58
N ARG A 63 1.56 -14.90 -7.16
CA ARG A 63 2.60 -13.94 -7.60
C ARG A 63 2.03 -12.84 -8.49
N ALA A 64 1.10 -13.18 -9.39
CA ALA A 64 0.44 -12.21 -10.27
C ALA A 64 -0.45 -11.23 -9.48
N THR A 65 -1.16 -11.69 -8.46
CA THR A 65 -1.95 -10.84 -7.56
C THR A 65 -1.04 -9.89 -6.78
N PHE A 66 0.05 -10.41 -6.20
CA PHE A 66 1.03 -9.59 -5.50
C PHE A 66 1.61 -8.51 -6.40
N GLY A 67 2.02 -8.88 -7.63
CA GLY A 67 2.54 -7.94 -8.63
C GLY A 67 1.57 -6.79 -8.95
N ARG A 68 0.26 -7.05 -9.00
CA ARG A 68 -0.76 -6.00 -9.18
C ARG A 68 -0.89 -5.09 -7.97
N ILE A 69 -0.84 -5.65 -6.77
CA ILE A 69 -0.94 -4.91 -5.51
C ILE A 69 0.26 -3.97 -5.36
N ILE A 70 1.50 -4.48 -5.48
CA ILE A 70 2.70 -3.66 -5.32
C ILE A 70 2.80 -2.57 -6.40
N LYS A 71 2.40 -2.87 -7.64
CA LYS A 71 2.34 -1.85 -8.71
C LYS A 71 1.34 -0.73 -8.37
N SER A 72 0.14 -1.09 -7.91
CA SER A 72 -0.87 -0.13 -7.46
C SER A 72 -0.35 0.74 -6.30
N ALA A 73 0.28 0.09 -5.30
CA ALA A 73 0.86 0.74 -4.14
C ALA A 73 1.93 1.77 -4.52
N ARG A 74 2.91 1.38 -5.36
CA ARG A 74 3.98 2.27 -5.83
C ARG A 74 3.43 3.43 -6.65
N ASN A 75 2.44 3.21 -7.51
CA ASN A 75 1.81 4.28 -8.27
C ASN A 75 1.14 5.31 -7.36
N LYS A 76 0.42 4.87 -6.32
CA LYS A 76 -0.22 5.76 -5.34
C LYS A 76 0.79 6.59 -4.54
N ILE A 77 1.89 5.97 -4.12
CA ILE A 77 2.98 6.68 -3.44
C ILE A 77 3.59 7.72 -4.39
N ALA A 78 3.91 7.32 -5.62
CA ALA A 78 4.48 8.23 -6.60
C ALA A 78 3.54 9.40 -6.90
N GLU A 79 2.24 9.15 -7.07
CA GLU A 79 1.24 10.21 -7.27
C GLU A 79 1.20 11.17 -6.08
N SER A 80 1.21 10.67 -4.84
CA SER A 80 1.26 11.51 -3.64
C SER A 80 2.51 12.39 -3.61
N MET A 81 3.68 11.82 -3.90
CA MET A 81 4.94 12.55 -3.86
C MET A 81 5.04 13.61 -4.97
N ILE A 82 4.58 13.30 -6.18
CA ILE A 82 4.68 14.20 -7.34
C ILE A 82 3.60 15.28 -7.31
N MET A 83 2.37 14.95 -6.92
CA MET A 83 1.24 15.89 -6.89
C MET A 83 1.04 16.57 -5.53
N GLY A 84 1.84 16.22 -4.52
CA GLY A 84 1.74 16.79 -3.17
C GLY A 84 0.48 16.37 -2.41
N LYS A 85 -0.06 15.17 -2.66
CA LYS A 85 -1.26 14.65 -1.99
C LYS A 85 -0.91 14.00 -0.66
N ALA A 86 -1.86 13.97 0.28
CA ALA A 86 -1.70 13.19 1.50
C ALA A 86 -1.96 11.69 1.23
N ILE A 87 -1.26 10.82 1.94
CA ILE A 87 -1.52 9.38 1.96
C ILE A 87 -2.25 9.05 3.24
N LYS A 88 -3.40 8.39 3.11
CA LYS A 88 -4.15 7.77 4.20
C LYS A 88 -4.04 6.26 4.07
N ILE A 89 -3.58 5.59 5.13
CA ILE A 89 -3.58 4.13 5.19
C ILE A 89 -4.94 3.68 5.74
N ASN A 90 -5.62 2.82 5.00
CA ASN A 90 -6.92 2.27 5.41
C ASN A 90 -6.77 1.26 6.55
N LYS A 91 -7.81 1.15 7.39
CA LYS A 91 -7.83 0.30 8.59
C LYS A 91 -8.30 -1.12 8.37
#